data_AF-A0A4Q5TQ45-F1
#
_entry.id   AF-A0A4Q5TQ45-F1
#
_cell.length_a   1.000
_cell.length_b   1.000
_cell.length_c   1.000
_cell.angle_alpha   90.00
_cell.angle_beta   90.00
_cell.angle_gamma   90.00
#
_symmetry.space_group_name_H-M   'P 1'
#
loop_
_entity.id
_entity.type
_entity.pdbx_description
1 polymer ?
#
loop_
_entity_poly.entity_id
_entity_poly.type
_entity_poly.pdbx_seq_one_letter_code
_entity_poly.pdbx_strand_id
1 'polypeptide(L)'
;MTKELKPRLVSLDVFRGMTIFLMIIVNTPGAGAEPYAPLLHAEWHGLTLTDLVFPSFLFAVGTAIPFAGSTLTKLSNRTRILKILRRTILIFLIGYFLNWYTSMHWVEGRHIGFVPINRLRILGVLQRIALCYFIAAVLSIYFKTKQLVWISAILLLAYWLLLRWGSESADPYSILGNLARRIDVAIIGEPR
;
A
#
# COMPACT_ATOMS: atom_id res chain seq x y z
N MET A 1 35.02 11.55 -19.62
CA MET A 1 34.60 11.13 -18.26
C MET A 1 33.25 10.45 -18.38
N THR A 2 33.26 9.14 -18.64
CA THR A 2 32.04 8.33 -18.80
C THR A 2 31.32 8.28 -17.47
N LYS A 3 30.10 8.80 -17.45
CA LYS A 3 29.22 8.76 -16.28
C LYS A 3 28.82 7.30 -16.12
N GLU A 4 29.49 6.55 -15.24
CA GLU A 4 29.04 5.20 -14.89
C GLU A 4 27.61 5.29 -14.35
N LEU A 5 26.65 4.95 -15.21
CA LEU A 5 25.27 4.79 -14.82
C LEU A 5 25.23 3.54 -13.96
N LYS A 6 24.98 3.70 -12.66
CA LYS A 6 24.73 2.56 -11.77
C LYS A 6 23.72 1.63 -12.45
N PRO A 7 24.05 0.33 -12.62
CA PRO A 7 23.18 -0.59 -13.32
C PRO A 7 21.83 -0.68 -12.60
N ARG A 8 20.74 -0.69 -13.37
CA ARG A 8 19.40 -0.96 -12.85
C ARG A 8 19.40 -2.35 -12.22
N LEU A 9 18.74 -2.49 -11.07
CA LEU A 9 18.59 -3.76 -10.37
C LEU A 9 17.52 -4.60 -11.08
N VAL A 10 17.94 -5.40 -12.05
CA VAL A 10 17.04 -6.28 -12.84
C VAL A 10 16.24 -7.22 -11.93
N SER A 11 16.86 -7.77 -10.88
CA SER A 11 16.19 -8.63 -9.90
C SER A 11 15.01 -7.94 -9.22
N LEU A 12 15.13 -6.65 -8.92
CA LEU A 12 14.07 -5.87 -8.30
C LEU A 12 12.92 -5.59 -9.27
N ASP A 13 13.23 -5.33 -10.53
CA ASP A 13 12.22 -5.14 -11.57
C ASP A 13 11.45 -6.45 -11.85
N VAL A 14 12.15 -7.59 -11.90
CA VAL A 14 11.52 -8.93 -12.01
C VAL A 14 10.62 -9.22 -10.82
N PHE A 15 11.08 -8.97 -9.59
CA PHE A 15 10.30 -9.20 -8.38
C PHE A 15 9.00 -8.37 -8.36
N ARG A 16 9.06 -7.10 -8.77
CA ARG A 16 7.88 -6.24 -8.93
C ARG A 16 6.92 -6.77 -9.99
N GLY A 17 7.45 -7.19 -11.14
CA GLY A 17 6.67 -7.77 -12.23
C GLY A 17 5.94 -9.04 -11.80
N MET A 18 6.63 -9.95 -11.12
CA MET A 18 6.04 -11.19 -10.58
C MET A 18 4.93 -10.91 -9.57
N THR A 19 5.12 -9.90 -8.70
CA THR A 19 4.08 -9.51 -7.73
C THR A 19 2.83 -8.94 -8.42
N ILE A 20 3.00 -8.12 -9.47
CA ILE A 20 1.88 -7.60 -10.27
C ILE A 20 1.19 -8.72 -11.04
N PHE A 21 1.95 -9.63 -11.62
CA PHE A 21 1.41 -10.80 -12.33
C PHE A 21 0.53 -11.65 -11.40
N LEU A 22 1.03 -11.96 -10.20
CA LEU A 22 0.25 -12.67 -9.19
C LEU A 22 -1.00 -11.87 -8.79
N MET A 23 -0.89 -10.55 -8.60
CA MET A 23 -2.03 -9.68 -8.31
C MET A 23 -3.13 -9.76 -9.39
N ILE A 24 -2.76 -9.87 -10.67
CA ILE A 24 -3.73 -9.98 -11.76
C ILE A 24 -4.44 -11.33 -11.71
N ILE A 25 -3.68 -12.42 -11.56
CA ILE A 25 -4.21 -13.79 -11.48
C ILE A 25 -5.24 -13.90 -10.35
N VAL A 26 -4.90 -13.45 -9.15
CA VAL A 26 -5.76 -13.61 -7.97
C VAL A 26 -7.02 -12.75 -8.03
N ASN A 27 -6.95 -11.60 -8.71
CA ASN A 27 -8.09 -10.69 -8.85
C ASN A 27 -8.94 -10.97 -10.10
N THR A 28 -8.47 -11.84 -11.01
CA THR A 28 -9.14 -12.11 -12.29
C THR A 28 -9.33 -13.62 -12.47
N PRO A 29 -10.30 -14.24 -11.76
CA PRO A 29 -10.57 -15.68 -11.88
C PRO A 29 -11.07 -16.10 -13.28
N GLY A 30 -11.51 -15.15 -14.11
CA GLY A 30 -12.11 -15.41 -15.42
C GLY A 30 -13.64 -15.40 -15.36
N ALA A 31 -14.30 -15.07 -16.47
CA ALA A 31 -15.76 -14.96 -16.50
C ALA A 31 -16.40 -16.36 -16.32
N GLY A 32 -17.17 -16.53 -15.24
CA GLY A 32 -17.92 -17.77 -14.94
C GLY A 32 -17.07 -18.91 -14.37
N ALA A 33 -15.80 -18.68 -14.05
CA ALA A 33 -14.95 -19.67 -13.40
C ALA A 33 -15.00 -19.51 -11.87
N GLU A 34 -15.10 -20.63 -11.15
CA GLU A 34 -14.89 -20.65 -9.71
C GLU A 34 -13.44 -20.25 -9.40
N PRO A 35 -13.20 -19.33 -8.45
CA PRO A 35 -11.85 -18.97 -8.03
C PRO A 35 -11.09 -20.23 -7.58
N TYR A 36 -9.86 -20.39 -8.06
CA TYR A 36 -9.03 -21.51 -7.66
C TYR A 36 -8.77 -21.44 -6.15
N ALA A 37 -9.20 -22.47 -5.39
CA ALA A 37 -9.25 -22.42 -3.93
C ALA A 37 -7.92 -22.00 -3.24
N PRO A 38 -6.72 -22.42 -3.70
CA PRO A 38 -5.45 -21.94 -3.13
C PRO A 38 -5.15 -20.44 -3.35
N LEU A 39 -5.85 -19.80 -4.28
CA LEU A 39 -5.73 -18.37 -4.60
C LEU A 39 -6.86 -17.54 -3.97
N LEU A 40 -7.58 -18.10 -3.00
CA LEU A 40 -8.49 -17.35 -2.17
C LEU A 40 -7.76 -16.70 -1.00
N HIS A 41 -8.29 -15.57 -0.54
CA HIS A 41 -7.87 -14.95 0.72
C HIS A 41 -8.31 -15.82 1.90
N ALA A 42 -7.53 -15.83 2.98
CA ALA A 42 -8.02 -16.36 4.25
C ALA A 42 -9.25 -15.55 4.70
N GLU A 43 -10.24 -16.21 5.32
CA GLU A 43 -11.46 -15.53 5.75
C GLU A 43 -11.19 -14.42 6.77
N TRP A 44 -10.25 -14.66 7.70
CA TRP A 44 -9.79 -13.65 8.65
C TRP A 44 -8.46 -14.03 9.31
N HIS A 45 -8.43 -15.20 9.95
CA HIS A 45 -7.22 -15.76 10.52
C HIS A 45 -6.60 -16.74 9.54
N GLY A 46 -5.35 -16.48 9.17
CA GLY A 46 -4.62 -17.29 8.20
C GLY A 46 -3.61 -16.45 7.44
N LEU A 47 -2.84 -17.12 6.60
CA LEU A 47 -1.94 -16.48 5.67
C LEU A 47 -1.95 -17.28 4.37
N THR A 48 -2.58 -16.76 3.33
CA THR A 48 -2.52 -17.37 2.00
C THR A 48 -1.53 -16.63 1.10
N LEU A 49 -1.24 -17.23 -0.05
CA LEU A 49 -0.34 -16.63 -1.04
C LEU A 49 -0.85 -15.26 -1.53
N THR A 50 -2.17 -15.09 -1.60
CA THR A 50 -2.78 -13.86 -2.11
C THR A 50 -2.65 -12.69 -1.13
N ASP A 51 -2.61 -12.98 0.16
CA ASP A 51 -2.37 -12.00 1.23
C ASP A 51 -0.94 -11.43 1.17
N LEU A 52 0.03 -12.20 0.66
CA LEU A 52 1.44 -11.81 0.55
C LEU A 52 1.75 -10.88 -0.63
N VAL A 53 0.83 -10.73 -1.59
CA VAL A 53 1.02 -9.88 -2.78
C VAL A 53 1.28 -8.43 -2.38
N PHE A 54 0.42 -7.87 -1.53
CA PHE A 54 0.53 -6.46 -1.12
C PHE A 54 1.80 -6.19 -0.28
N PRO A 55 2.11 -6.96 0.78
CA PRO A 55 3.38 -6.84 1.51
C PRO A 55 4.63 -6.99 0.63
N SER A 56 4.62 -7.92 -0.32
CA SER A 56 5.73 -8.13 -1.26
C SER A 56 5.95 -6.90 -2.14
N PHE A 57 4.88 -6.27 -2.61
CA PHE A 57 4.97 -5.04 -3.38
C PHE A 57 5.53 -3.87 -2.55
N LEU A 58 5.06 -3.72 -1.30
CA LEU A 58 5.58 -2.71 -0.37
C LEU A 58 7.07 -2.91 -0.08
N PHE A 59 7.49 -4.17 0.12
CA PHE A 59 8.90 -4.52 0.29
C PHE A 59 9.72 -4.07 -0.92
N ALA A 60 9.28 -4.42 -2.14
CA ALA A 60 9.98 -4.03 -3.37
C ALA A 60 10.12 -2.50 -3.52
N VAL A 61 9.05 -1.75 -3.19
CA VAL A 61 9.05 -0.28 -3.20
C VAL A 61 10.04 0.26 -2.16
N GLY A 62 10.05 -0.32 -0.96
CA GLY A 62 10.95 0.07 0.13
C GLY A 62 12.42 -0.19 -0.20
N THR A 63 12.75 -1.37 -0.73
CA THR A 63 14.12 -1.71 -1.13
C THR A 63 14.64 -0.80 -2.23
N ALA A 64 13.76 -0.27 -3.10
CA ALA A 64 14.15 0.66 -4.16
C ALA A 64 14.64 2.02 -3.63
N ILE A 65 14.26 2.44 -2.41
CA ILE A 65 14.57 3.76 -1.84
C ILE A 65 16.09 4.01 -1.73
N PRO A 66 16.90 3.18 -1.05
CA PRO A 66 18.34 3.38 -0.96
C PRO A 66 19.05 3.28 -2.32
N PHE A 67 18.47 2.52 -3.26
CA PHE A 67 19.02 2.34 -4.61
C PHE A 67 18.61 3.44 -5.60
N ALA A 68 17.68 4.34 -5.24
CA ALA A 68 17.17 5.41 -6.12
C ALA A 68 18.24 6.44 -6.55
N GLY A 69 19.48 6.33 -6.06
CA GLY A 69 20.66 6.83 -6.75
C GLY A 69 21.54 7.76 -5.92
N SER A 70 22.85 7.70 -6.18
CA SER A 70 23.87 8.64 -5.66
C SER A 70 23.69 10.07 -6.16
N THR A 71 22.83 10.29 -7.16
CA THR A 71 22.46 11.64 -7.62
C THR A 71 21.52 12.33 -6.64
N LEU A 72 20.62 11.59 -5.96
CA LEU A 72 19.76 12.17 -4.94
C LEU A 72 20.53 12.52 -3.67
N THR A 73 21.56 11.75 -3.31
CA THR A 73 22.40 12.02 -2.13
C THR A 73 23.28 13.26 -2.29
N LYS A 74 23.50 13.74 -3.53
CA LYS A 74 24.20 15.00 -3.82
C LYS A 74 23.28 16.23 -3.76
N LEU A 75 21.97 16.04 -3.66
CA LEU A 75 21.00 17.14 -3.60
C LEU A 75 20.74 17.57 -2.16
N SER A 76 20.41 18.85 -1.97
CA SER A 76 19.92 19.36 -0.70
C SER A 76 18.68 18.59 -0.23
N ASN A 77 18.55 18.43 1.09
CA ASN A 77 17.43 17.73 1.72
C ASN A 77 16.07 18.29 1.26
N ARG A 78 15.95 19.62 1.07
CA ARG A 78 14.73 20.24 0.55
C ARG A 78 14.34 19.71 -0.83
N THR A 79 15.30 19.64 -1.75
CA THR A 79 15.06 19.16 -3.12
C THR A 79 14.71 17.67 -3.14
N ARG A 80 15.32 16.86 -2.26
CA ARG A 80 14.97 15.44 -2.09
C ARG A 80 13.53 15.27 -1.63
N ILE A 81 13.12 16.00 -0.60
CA ILE A 81 11.76 15.95 -0.06
C ILE A 81 10.74 16.39 -1.11
N LEU A 82 10.98 17.48 -1.84
CA LEU A 82 10.08 17.93 -2.91
C LEU A 82 9.90 16.89 -4.02
N LYS A 83 10.97 16.17 -4.40
CA LYS A 83 10.88 15.06 -5.37
C LYS A 83 10.05 13.89 -4.83
N ILE A 84 10.27 13.50 -3.57
CA ILE A 84 9.51 12.44 -2.91
C ILE A 84 8.04 12.83 -2.81
N LEU A 85 7.77 14.06 -2.39
CA LEU A 85 6.42 14.62 -2.27
C LEU A 85 5.70 14.64 -3.62
N ARG A 86 6.35 15.11 -4.68
CA ARG A 86 5.78 15.09 -6.05
C ARG A 86 5.42 13.66 -6.48
N ARG A 87 6.30 12.69 -6.26
CA ARG A 87 6.02 11.28 -6.59
C ARG A 87 4.86 10.72 -5.76
N THR A 88 4.82 11.04 -4.48
CA THR A 88 3.76 10.64 -3.55
C THR A 88 2.41 11.19 -4.01
N ILE A 89 2.33 12.49 -4.31
CA ILE A 89 1.12 13.15 -4.80
C ILE A 89 0.66 12.52 -6.12
N LEU A 90 1.58 12.27 -7.06
CA LEU A 90 1.21 11.64 -8.33
C LEU A 90 0.64 10.23 -8.13
N ILE A 91 1.26 9.38 -7.30
CA ILE A 91 0.74 8.03 -7.01
C ILE A 91 -0.64 8.13 -6.34
N PHE A 92 -0.80 9.06 -5.40
CA PHE A 92 -2.06 9.27 -4.69
C PHE A 92 -3.18 9.74 -5.63
N LEU A 93 -2.90 10.75 -6.48
CA LEU A 93 -3.86 11.28 -7.44
C LEU A 93 -4.23 10.26 -8.51
N ILE A 94 -3.26 9.47 -9.00
CA ILE A 94 -3.56 8.36 -9.91
C ILE A 94 -4.46 7.34 -9.23
N GLY A 95 -4.16 6.96 -7.99
CA GLY A 95 -5.00 6.03 -7.22
C GLY A 95 -6.42 6.56 -7.00
N TYR A 96 -6.56 7.85 -6.70
CA TYR A 96 -7.84 8.50 -6.53
C TYR A 96 -8.62 8.59 -7.85
N PHE A 97 -7.93 8.99 -8.92
CA PHE A 97 -8.51 9.06 -10.26
C PHE A 97 -8.98 7.69 -10.76
N LEU A 98 -8.20 6.63 -10.53
CA LEU A 98 -8.61 5.27 -10.87
C LEU A 98 -9.83 4.85 -10.06
N ASN A 99 -9.88 5.12 -8.75
CA ASN A 99 -11.05 4.82 -7.93
C ASN A 99 -12.31 5.57 -8.40
N TRP A 100 -12.15 6.84 -8.75
CA TRP A 100 -13.20 7.67 -9.35
C TRP A 100 -13.66 7.10 -10.70
N TYR A 101 -12.72 6.76 -11.58
CA TYR A 101 -13.00 6.22 -12.91
C TYR A 101 -13.69 4.86 -12.86
N THR A 102 -13.24 3.94 -12.00
CA THR A 102 -13.88 2.62 -11.85
C THR A 102 -15.25 2.68 -11.19
N SER A 103 -15.53 3.76 -10.45
CA SER A 103 -16.86 4.01 -9.88
C SER A 103 -17.85 4.54 -10.93
N MET A 104 -17.39 4.78 -12.17
CA MET A 104 -18.26 5.05 -13.31
C MET A 104 -18.77 3.72 -13.84
N HIS A 105 -20.01 3.38 -13.48
CA HIS A 105 -20.68 2.22 -14.05
C HIS A 105 -21.66 2.66 -15.13
N TRP A 106 -21.68 1.94 -16.25
CA TRP A 106 -22.75 2.07 -17.23
C TRP A 106 -24.02 1.46 -16.65
N VAL A 107 -24.97 2.31 -16.26
CA VAL A 107 -26.31 1.87 -15.87
C VAL A 107 -27.11 1.69 -17.15
N GLU A 108 -27.48 0.45 -17.45
CA GLU A 108 -28.46 -0.01 -18.46
C GLU A 108 -28.87 1.06 -19.50
N GLY A 109 -27.94 1.35 -20.42
CA GLY A 109 -28.23 1.90 -21.73
C GLY A 109 -28.63 3.37 -21.85
N ARG A 110 -28.80 4.19 -20.79
CA ARG A 110 -29.21 5.60 -21.01
C ARG A 110 -28.54 6.72 -20.20
N HIS A 111 -27.81 6.49 -19.10
CA HIS A 111 -27.06 7.56 -18.42
C HIS A 111 -25.79 7.06 -17.74
N ILE A 112 -24.73 7.89 -17.78
CA ILE A 112 -23.53 7.71 -16.95
C ILE A 112 -23.94 8.10 -15.51
N GLY A 113 -24.22 7.12 -14.68
CA GLY A 113 -24.54 7.34 -13.27
C GLY A 113 -23.26 7.56 -12.47
N PHE A 114 -23.17 8.70 -11.77
CA PHE A 114 -22.10 8.92 -10.80
C PHE A 114 -22.48 8.25 -9.48
N VAL A 115 -21.62 7.36 -8.97
CA VAL A 115 -21.69 6.95 -7.57
C VAL A 115 -21.39 8.19 -6.72
N PRO A 116 -22.20 8.53 -5.70
CA PRO A 116 -21.97 9.70 -4.88
C PRO A 116 -20.56 9.66 -4.25
N ILE A 117 -19.88 10.80 -4.25
CA ILE A 117 -18.51 10.98 -3.72
C ILE A 117 -18.35 10.37 -2.31
N ASN A 118 -19.44 10.37 -1.54
CA ASN A 118 -19.52 9.84 -0.19
C ASN A 118 -19.40 8.30 -0.08
N ARG A 119 -19.39 7.56 -1.20
CA ARG A 119 -19.14 6.09 -1.25
C ARG A 119 -17.79 5.72 -1.86
N LEU A 120 -16.97 6.70 -2.24
CA LEU A 120 -15.63 6.42 -2.78
C LEU A 120 -14.74 5.82 -1.70
N ARG A 121 -13.99 4.79 -2.06
CA ARG A 121 -13.03 4.14 -1.16
C ARG A 121 -11.82 5.06 -1.01
N ILE A 122 -11.83 5.91 0.01
CA ILE A 122 -10.83 6.95 0.26
C ILE A 122 -9.40 6.37 0.32
N LEU A 123 -9.21 5.25 1.02
CA LEU A 123 -7.91 4.58 1.21
C LEU A 123 -7.78 3.29 0.40
N GLY A 124 -7.64 3.43 -0.91
CA GLY A 124 -7.25 2.35 -1.81
C GLY A 124 -5.79 1.91 -1.68
N VAL A 125 -5.43 0.86 -2.43
CA VAL A 125 -4.09 0.24 -2.40
C VAL A 125 -2.99 1.24 -2.79
N LEU A 126 -3.21 2.04 -3.84
CA LEU A 126 -2.24 3.03 -4.31
C LEU A 126 -2.02 4.16 -3.29
N GLN A 127 -3.09 4.61 -2.63
CA GLN A 127 -3.03 5.65 -1.59
C GLN A 127 -2.19 5.16 -0.40
N ARG A 128 -2.42 3.92 0.05
CA ARG A 128 -1.63 3.28 1.12
C ARG A 128 -0.15 3.17 0.72
N ILE A 129 0.15 2.72 -0.50
CA ILE A 129 1.53 2.66 -1.02
C ILE A 129 2.18 4.05 -1.04
N ALA A 130 1.45 5.09 -1.47
CA ALA A 130 1.97 6.45 -1.50
C ALA A 130 2.36 6.94 -0.10
N LEU A 131 1.51 6.74 0.90
CA LEU A 131 1.77 7.13 2.28
C LEU A 131 2.94 6.37 2.89
N CYS A 132 2.97 5.03 2.75
CA CYS A 132 4.07 4.21 3.24
C CYS A 132 5.40 4.61 2.58
N TYR A 133 5.41 4.83 1.26
CA TYR A 133 6.58 5.30 0.52
C TYR A 133 7.06 6.66 1.03
N PHE A 134 6.14 7.62 1.22
CA PHE A 134 6.47 8.96 1.69
C PHE A 134 7.14 8.91 3.07
N ILE A 135 6.51 8.25 4.04
CA ILE A 135 7.00 8.15 5.41
C ILE A 135 8.36 7.44 5.41
N ALA A 136 8.48 6.28 4.76
CA ALA A 136 9.73 5.53 4.71
C ALA A 136 10.86 6.33 4.02
N ALA A 137 10.56 7.01 2.90
CA ALA A 137 11.54 7.79 2.18
C ALA A 137 11.99 9.02 2.98
N VAL A 138 11.09 9.70 3.69
CA VAL A 138 11.43 10.80 4.59
C VAL A 138 12.28 10.31 5.75
N LEU A 139 11.89 9.22 6.43
CA LEU A 139 12.69 8.62 7.50
C LEU A 139 14.10 8.25 7.02
N SER A 140 14.23 7.73 5.80
CA SER A 140 15.55 7.40 5.23
C SER A 140 16.47 8.61 4.95
N ILE A 141 15.93 9.83 4.92
CA ILE A 141 16.73 11.05 4.80
C ILE A 141 17.36 11.42 6.14
N TYR A 142 16.60 11.27 7.23
CA TYR A 142 16.97 11.79 8.55
C TYR A 142 17.64 10.75 9.46
N PHE A 143 17.35 9.47 9.26
CA PHE A 143 17.81 8.40 10.15
C PHE A 143 18.80 7.46 9.47
N LYS A 144 19.74 6.94 10.27
CA LYS A 144 20.69 5.90 9.82
C LYS A 144 20.00 4.54 9.77
N THR A 145 20.57 3.59 9.02
CA THR A 145 20.03 2.22 8.87
C THR A 145 19.74 1.54 10.21
N LYS A 146 20.63 1.65 11.20
CA LYS A 146 20.40 1.07 12.54
C LYS A 146 19.18 1.69 13.24
N GLN A 147 18.99 3.00 13.12
CA GLN A 147 17.84 3.69 13.70
C GLN A 147 16.54 3.30 12.99
N LEU A 148 16.57 3.14 11.67
CA LEU A 148 15.41 2.67 10.90
C LEU A 148 14.95 1.28 11.35
N VAL A 149 15.88 0.35 11.60
CA VAL A 149 15.53 -0.99 12.12
C VAL A 149 14.85 -0.88 13.49
N TRP A 150 15.39 -0.08 14.40
CA TRP A 150 14.76 0.16 15.72
C TRP A 150 13.39 0.82 15.59
N ILE A 151 13.24 1.85 14.75
CA ILE A 151 11.96 2.51 14.50
C ILE A 151 10.93 1.51 13.96
N SER A 152 11.31 0.66 13.00
CA SER A 152 10.42 -0.38 12.47
C SER A 152 10.02 -1.39 13.54
N ALA A 153 10.97 -1.87 14.36
CA ALA A 153 10.68 -2.80 15.45
C ALA A 153 9.74 -2.18 16.49
N ILE A 154 10.00 -0.94 16.90
CA ILE A 154 9.16 -0.20 17.85
C ILE A 154 7.76 0.02 17.26
N LEU A 155 7.64 0.40 15.99
CA LEU A 155 6.35 0.62 15.34
C LEU A 155 5.51 -0.67 15.30
N LEU A 156 6.13 -1.79 14.97
CA LEU A 156 5.46 -3.10 14.97
C LEU A 156 5.01 -3.53 16.37
N LEU A 157 5.89 -3.41 17.37
CA LEU A 157 5.57 -3.75 18.76
C LEU A 157 4.49 -2.82 19.32
N ALA A 158 4.60 -1.51 19.09
CA ALA A 158 3.60 -0.53 19.50
C ALA A 158 2.25 -0.83 18.85
N TYR A 159 2.22 -1.12 17.54
CA TYR A 159 0.99 -1.51 16.85
C TYR A 159 0.39 -2.78 17.45
N TRP A 160 1.20 -3.81 17.69
CA TRP A 160 0.73 -5.06 18.30
C TRP A 160 0.16 -4.85 19.71
N LEU A 161 0.83 -4.05 20.55
CA LEU A 161 0.34 -3.70 21.89
C LEU A 161 -0.95 -2.88 21.84
N LEU A 162 -1.05 -1.91 20.92
CA LEU A 162 -2.26 -1.14 20.70
C LEU A 162 -3.43 -2.04 20.30
N LEU A 163 -3.21 -3.01 19.41
CA LEU A 163 -4.25 -3.98 19.06
C LEU A 163 -4.65 -4.85 20.25
N ARG A 164 -3.67 -5.30 21.05
CA ARG A 164 -3.91 -6.19 22.19
C ARG A 164 -4.66 -5.51 23.33
N TRP A 165 -4.38 -4.24 23.62
CA TRP A 165 -4.92 -3.53 24.78
C TRP A 165 -5.97 -2.47 24.45
N GLY A 166 -6.05 -2.00 23.21
CA GLY A 166 -7.05 -1.02 22.78
C GLY A 166 -8.39 -1.62 22.37
N SER A 167 -8.49 -2.95 22.34
CA SER A 167 -9.77 -3.62 22.12
C SER A 167 -10.49 -3.88 23.45
N GLU A 168 -11.78 -3.54 23.49
CA GLU A 168 -12.68 -3.81 24.62
C GLU A 168 -13.37 -5.18 24.50
N SER A 169 -13.13 -5.91 23.41
CA SER A 169 -13.76 -7.20 23.14
C SER A 169 -12.95 -8.37 23.70
N ALA A 170 -13.63 -9.46 24.06
CA ALA A 170 -13.01 -10.70 24.54
C ALA A 170 -12.01 -11.29 23.52
N ASP A 171 -12.23 -11.04 22.23
CA ASP A 171 -11.28 -11.33 21.15
C ASP A 171 -10.76 -10.03 20.49
N PRO A 172 -9.57 -9.55 20.89
CA PRO A 172 -8.99 -8.30 20.39
C PRO A 172 -8.58 -8.34 18.92
N TYR A 173 -8.43 -9.55 18.35
CA TYR A 173 -8.01 -9.74 16.97
C TYR A 173 -9.17 -10.07 16.02
N SER A 174 -10.41 -10.14 16.51
CA SER A 174 -11.60 -10.37 15.69
C SER A 174 -11.93 -9.18 14.76
N ILE A 175 -12.68 -9.44 13.69
CA ILE A 175 -13.14 -8.41 12.73
C ILE A 175 -13.87 -7.26 13.43
N LEU A 176 -14.71 -7.58 14.41
CA LEU A 176 -15.58 -6.62 15.09
C LEU A 176 -14.92 -5.98 16.30
N GLY A 177 -14.08 -6.73 17.02
CA GLY A 177 -13.44 -6.26 18.24
C GLY A 177 -12.17 -5.44 18.04
N ASN A 178 -11.58 -5.46 16.84
CA ASN A 178 -10.29 -4.83 16.59
C ASN A 178 -10.32 -3.30 16.78
N LEU A 179 -9.34 -2.76 17.51
CA LEU A 179 -9.12 -1.31 17.70
C LEU A 179 -9.10 -0.56 16.36
N ALA A 180 -8.47 -1.11 15.32
CA ALA A 180 -8.36 -0.47 14.00
C ALA A 180 -9.75 -0.16 13.41
N ARG A 181 -10.71 -1.09 13.54
CA ARG A 181 -12.08 -0.88 13.08
C ARG A 181 -12.77 0.24 13.87
N ARG A 182 -12.57 0.30 15.19
CA ARG A 182 -13.14 1.37 16.02
C ARG A 182 -12.64 2.74 15.59
N ILE A 183 -11.34 2.86 15.36
CA ILE A 183 -10.72 4.10 14.87
C ILE A 183 -11.26 4.44 13.48
N ASP A 184 -11.33 3.46 12.56
CA ASP A 184 -11.85 3.68 11.21
C ASP A 184 -13.31 4.14 11.25
N VAL A 185 -14.17 3.52 12.07
CA VAL A 185 -15.58 3.95 12.22
C VAL A 185 -15.69 5.34 12.86
N ALA A 186 -14.84 5.66 13.84
CA ALA A 186 -14.85 6.96 14.49
C ALA A 186 -14.40 8.11 13.55
N ILE A 187 -13.47 7.83 12.63
CA ILE A 187 -12.90 8.84 11.71
C ILE A 187 -13.67 8.92 10.39
N ILE A 188 -14.01 7.76 9.81
CA ILE A 188 -14.56 7.63 8.45
C ILE A 188 -16.08 7.37 8.47
N GLY A 189 -16.61 6.89 9.60
CA GLY A 189 -18.00 6.46 9.74
C GLY A 189 -18.19 4.96 9.47
N GLU A 190 -19.37 4.44 9.79
CA GLU A 190 -19.68 3.03 9.52
C GLU A 190 -19.75 2.76 8.00
N PRO A 191 -19.13 1.68 7.51
CA PRO A 191 -19.34 1.23 6.14
C PRO A 191 -20.82 0.80 5.99
N ARG A 192 -21.59 1.55 5.20
CA ARG A 192 -23.00 1.27 4.86
C ARG A 192 -23.12 0.44 3.59
#